data_AF-A0A5K1FNE6-F1
#
_entry.id   AF-A0A5K1FNE6-F1
#
_cell.length_a   1.000
_cell.length_b   1.000
_cell.length_c   1.000
_cell.angle_alpha   90.00
_cell.angle_beta   90.00
_cell.angle_gamma   90.00
#
_symmetry.space_group_name_H-M   'P 1'
#
loop_
_entity.id
_entity.type
_entity.pdbx_description
1 polymer ?
#
loop_
_entity_poly.entity_id
_entity_poly.type
_entity_poly.pdbx_seq_one_letter_code
_entity_poly.pdbx_strand_id
1 'polypeptide(L)' 'DVPRVNGQLAVSRAFGDKSLKSHLRSDPDIQHVDITGSVEFLVLASDGLWK' A
#
# COMPACT_ATOMS: atom_id res chain seq x y z
N ASP A 1 -1.85 16.03 -9.81
CA ASP A 1 -3.07 15.53 -9.16
C ASP A 1 -2.90 14.03 -8.90
N VAL A 2 -3.34 13.51 -7.75
CA VAL A 2 -3.15 12.08 -7.43
C VAL A 2 -4.34 11.31 -8.03
N PRO A 3 -4.12 10.31 -8.91
CA PRO A 3 -5.21 9.51 -9.45
C PRO A 3 -6.03 8.85 -8.34
N ARG A 4 -7.36 8.89 -8.47
CA ARG A 4 -8.29 8.35 -7.46
C ARG A 4 -9.23 7.30 -8.05
N VAL A 5 -9.40 6.18 -7.35
CA VAL A 5 -10.44 5.19 -7.64
C VAL A 5 -11.80 5.86 -7.46
N ASN A 6 -12.61 5.84 -8.52
CA ASN A 6 -13.92 6.50 -8.59
C ASN A 6 -13.90 7.99 -8.14
N GLY A 7 -12.77 8.68 -8.34
CA GLY A 7 -12.59 10.08 -7.93
C GLY A 7 -12.47 10.30 -6.40
N GLN A 8 -12.51 9.24 -5.59
CA GLN A 8 -12.60 9.34 -4.14
C GLN A 8 -11.30 8.90 -3.44
N LEU A 9 -10.81 7.70 -3.74
CA LEU A 9 -9.73 7.08 -2.98
C LEU A 9 -8.40 7.09 -3.75
N ALA A 10 -7.34 7.65 -3.18
CA ALA A 10 -6.01 7.75 -3.80
C ALA A 10 -5.20 6.43 -3.77
N VAL A 11 -5.83 5.32 -3.38
CA VAL A 11 -5.22 3.98 -3.33
C VAL A 11 -6.15 2.97 -3.99
N SER A 12 -5.57 1.90 -4.54
CA SER A 12 -6.31 0.79 -5.18
C SER A 12 -6.50 -0.43 -4.28
N ARG A 13 -5.90 -0.42 -3.09
CA ARG A 13 -6.03 -1.47 -2.08
C ARG A 13 -6.19 -0.87 -0.68
N ALA A 14 -7.15 -1.37 0.08
CA ALA A 14 -7.29 -1.08 1.51
C ALA A 14 -8.19 -2.11 2.20
N PHE A 15 -8.08 -2.18 3.53
CA PHE A 15 -9.11 -2.81 4.37
C PHE A 15 -10.31 -1.87 4.52
N GLY A 16 -11.50 -2.43 4.75
CA GLY A 16 -12.72 -1.61 4.90
C GLY A 16 -13.32 -1.12 3.57
N ASP A 17 -13.84 0.11 3.58
CA ASP A 17 -14.49 0.80 2.44
C ASP A 17 -15.52 -0.05 1.69
N LYS A 18 -16.52 -0.53 2.46
CA LYS A 18 -17.55 -1.46 1.98
C LYS A 18 -18.26 -0.97 0.71
N SER A 19 -18.48 0.34 0.59
CA SER A 19 -19.13 0.98 -0.57
C SER A 19 -18.30 0.92 -1.87
N LEU A 20 -16.98 0.69 -1.78
CA LEU A 20 -16.06 0.64 -2.92
C LEU A 20 -15.49 -0.76 -3.17
N LYS A 21 -15.98 -1.80 -2.47
CA LYS A 21 -15.47 -3.17 -2.53
C LYS A 21 -15.38 -3.80 -3.91
N SER A 22 -16.22 -3.38 -4.87
CA SER A 22 -16.14 -3.87 -6.25
C SER A 22 -14.89 -3.38 -7.00
N HIS A 23 -14.28 -2.27 -6.56
CA HIS A 23 -13.11 -1.66 -7.16
C HIS A 23 -11.89 -1.67 -6.23
N LEU A 24 -12.06 -2.14 -4.99
CA LEU A 24 -11.05 -2.10 -3.94
C LEU A 24 -10.73 -3.50 -3.43
N ARG A 25 -9.46 -3.87 -3.54
CA ARG A 25 -8.94 -5.16 -3.08
C ARG A 25 -8.27 -5.04 -1.72
N SER A 26 -8.29 -6.12 -0.94
CA SER A 26 -7.63 -6.18 0.38
C SER A 26 -6.52 -7.22 0.47
N ASP A 27 -6.23 -7.93 -0.63
CA ASP A 27 -5.08 -8.82 -0.68
C ASP A 27 -3.78 -8.01 -0.73
N PRO A 28 -2.80 -8.35 0.13
CA PRO A 28 -1.50 -7.71 0.11
C PRO A 28 -0.66 -8.19 -1.07
N ASP A 29 0.39 -7.44 -1.39
CA ASP A 29 1.53 -7.99 -2.13
C ASP A 29 2.51 -8.63 -1.13
N ILE A 30 2.99 -9.84 -1.43
CA ILE A 30 3.83 -10.63 -0.51
C ILE A 30 5.20 -10.80 -1.15
N GLN A 31 6.23 -10.37 -0.43
CA GLN A 31 7.64 -10.44 -0.84
C GLN A 31 8.44 -11.17 0.24
N HIS A 32 9.33 -12.06 -0.17
CA HIS A 32 10.31 -12.70 0.70
C HIS A 32 11.70 -12.17 0.37
N VAL A 33 12.46 -11.79 1.39
CA VAL A 33 13.81 -11.23 1.23
C VAL A 33 14.72 -11.88 2.26
N ASP A 34 15.87 -12.39 1.80
CA ASP A 34 16.90 -12.96 2.67
C ASP A 34 17.66 -11.85 3.41
N ILE A 35 17.76 -11.97 4.74
CA ILE A 35 18.54 -11.06 5.56
C ILE A 35 20.00 -11.52 5.55
N THR A 36 20.85 -10.77 4.86
CA THR A 36 22.30 -11.01 4.79
C THR A 36 23.06 -9.97 5.61
N GLY A 37 24.38 -10.14 5.74
CA GLY A 37 25.24 -9.19 6.48
C GLY A 37 25.32 -7.79 5.88
N SER A 38 24.78 -7.55 4.67
CA SER A 38 24.72 -6.21 4.06
C SER A 38 23.44 -5.43 4.41
N VAL A 39 22.49 -6.05 5.12
CA VAL A 39 21.24 -5.39 5.53
C VAL A 39 21.46 -4.68 6.87
N GLU A 40 21.37 -3.35 6.86
CA GLU A 40 21.54 -2.54 8.09
C GLU A 40 20.20 -2.32 8.81
N PHE A 41 19.13 -1.98 8.09
CA PHE A 41 17.79 -1.76 8.65
C PHE A 41 16.69 -1.82 7.58
N LEU A 42 15.44 -2.00 8.03
CA LEU A 42 14.22 -1.90 7.23
C LEU A 42 13.38 -0.71 7.72
N VAL A 43 12.98 0.18 6.82
CA VAL A 43 12.09 1.30 7.14
C VAL A 43 10.69 1.03 6.59
N LEU A 44 9.70 1.05 7.49
CA LEU A 44 8.28 1.03 7.14
C LEU A 44 7.70 2.38 7.53
N ALA A 45 7.06 3.08 6.60
CA ALA A 45 6.37 4.32 6.89
C ALA A 45 5.22 4.57 5.91
N SER A 46 4.31 5.46 6.28
CA SER A 46 3.24 5.94 5.42
C SER A 46 3.75 6.91 4.35
N ASP A 47 2.87 7.27 3.42
CA ASP A 47 3.12 8.25 2.36
C ASP A 47 3.56 9.63 2.86
N GLY A 48 3.30 9.97 4.13
CA GLY A 48 3.76 11.21 4.75
C GLY A 48 5.29 11.34 4.82
N LEU A 49 6.04 10.22 4.86
CA LEU A 49 7.50 10.22 4.84
C LEU A 49 8.08 10.17 3.42
N TRP A 50 7.35 9.55 2.48
CA TRP A 50 7.85 9.16 1.16
C TRP A 50 7.30 10.02 0.01
N LYS A 51 6.69 11.16 0.33
CA LYS A 51 6.04 12.07 -0.62
C LYS A 51 7.01 12.92 -1.42
#